data_AF-A0A158KP03-F1
#
_entry.id   AF-A0A158KP03-F1
#
_cell.length_a   1.000
_cell.length_b   1.000
_cell.length_c   1.000
_cell.angle_alpha   90.00
_cell.angle_beta   90.00
_cell.angle_gamma   90.00
#
_symmetry.space_group_name_H-M   'P 1'
#
loop_
_entity.id
_entity.type
_entity.pdbx_description
1 polymer ?
#
loop_
_entity_poly.entity_id
_entity_poly.type
_entity_poly.pdbx_seq_one_letter_code
_entity_poly.pdbx_strand_id
1 'polypeptide(L)' 'MSLAQAREAAERQAIELALLRHRGRLGDAAHELGISRVTLYRLLTSHGLRSPSLTGETPRTPCARPAA' A
#
# COMPACT_ATOMS: atom_id res chain seq x y z
N MET A 1 -15.79 4.69 21.71
CA MET A 1 -14.50 4.88 21.00
C MET A 1 -13.38 4.76 22.00
N SER A 2 -12.50 3.78 21.84
CA SER A 2 -11.26 3.67 22.61
C SER A 2 -10.11 4.42 21.91
N LEU A 3 -9.04 4.73 22.64
CA LEU A 3 -7.84 5.38 22.08
C LEU A 3 -7.23 4.56 20.92
N ALA A 4 -7.30 3.23 21.00
CA ALA A 4 -6.84 2.34 19.94
C ALA A 4 -7.66 2.56 18.66
N GLN A 5 -8.99 2.63 18.77
CA GLN A 5 -9.87 2.88 17.62
C GLN A 5 -9.65 4.28 17.02
N ALA A 6 -9.42 5.29 17.87
CA ALA A 6 -9.14 6.65 17.40
C ALA A 6 -7.80 6.73 16.63
N ARG A 7 -6.76 6.04 17.11
CA ARG A 7 -5.49 5.93 16.38
C ARG A 7 -5.65 5.21 15.05
N GLU A 8 -6.36 4.09 15.04
CA GLU A 8 -6.59 3.33 13.82
C GLU A 8 -7.37 4.15 12.77
N ALA A 9 -8.39 4.88 13.21
CA ALA A 9 -9.14 5.78 12.34
C ALA A 9 -8.27 6.92 11.80
N ALA A 10 -7.45 7.55 12.65
CA ALA A 10 -6.54 8.61 12.24
C ALA A 10 -5.49 8.11 11.23
N GLU A 11 -4.93 6.91 11.46
CA GLU A 11 -3.95 6.29 10.57
C GLU A 11 -4.57 5.97 9.20
N ARG A 12 -5.80 5.44 9.20
CA ARG A 12 -6.55 5.18 7.96
C ARG A 12 -6.84 6.46 7.18
N GLN A 13 -7.32 7.50 7.87
CA GLN A 13 -7.60 8.80 7.25
C GLN A 13 -6.34 9.47 6.68
N ALA A 14 -5.20 9.36 7.37
CA ALA A 14 -3.93 9.88 6.88
C ALA A 14 -3.51 9.18 5.56
N ILE A 15 -3.66 7.85 5.50
CA ILE A 15 -3.39 7.07 4.29
C ILE A 15 -4.31 7.49 3.15
N GLU A 16 -5.61 7.60 3.38
CA GLU A 16 -6.59 8.01 2.36
C GLU A 16 -6.30 9.41 1.81
N LEU A 17 -5.98 10.37 2.68
CA LEU A 17 -5.62 11.74 2.28
C LEU A 17 -4.33 11.77 1.45
N ALA A 18 -3.30 11.04 1.85
CA ALA A 18 -2.07 10.93 1.08
C ALA A 18 -2.34 10.32 -0.31
N LEU A 19 -3.14 9.26 -0.38
CA LEU A 19 -3.52 8.65 -1.66
C LEU A 19 -4.31 9.60 -2.55
N LEU A 20 -5.27 10.36 -2.00
CA LEU A 20 -6.05 11.34 -2.74
C LEU A 20 -5.15 12.46 -3.31
N ARG A 21 -4.23 13.00 -2.50
CA ARG A 21 -3.27 14.04 -2.92
C ARG A 21 -2.38 13.57 -4.06
N HIS A 22 -1.89 12.34 -3.97
CA HIS A 22 -0.97 11.76 -4.95
C HIS A 22 -1.68 11.00 -6.08
N ARG A 23 -3.00 11.12 -6.23
CA ARG A 23 -3.82 10.45 -7.26
C ARG A 23 -3.61 8.93 -7.32
N GLY A 24 -3.48 8.29 -6.16
CA GLY A 24 -3.27 6.85 -6.03
C GLY A 24 -1.83 6.38 -6.29
N ARG A 25 -0.85 7.29 -6.44
CA ARG A 25 0.58 6.94 -6.51
C ARG A 25 1.07 6.52 -5.13
N LEU A 26 1.08 5.21 -4.86
CA LEU A 26 1.57 4.65 -3.59
C LEU A 26 2.98 5.06 -3.23
N GLY A 27 3.85 5.20 -4.22
CA GLY A 27 5.25 5.55 -4.00
C GLY A 27 5.40 6.94 -3.38
N ASP A 28 4.67 7.91 -3.93
CA ASP A 28 4.67 9.30 -3.44
C ASP A 28 3.92 9.40 -2.10
N ALA A 29 2.78 8.71 -1.96
CA ALA A 29 2.04 8.68 -0.70
C ALA A 29 2.83 8.05 0.45
N ALA A 30 3.56 6.95 0.21
CA ALA A 30 4.44 6.36 1.21
C ALA A 30 5.54 7.33 1.64
N HIS A 31 6.10 8.07 0.68
CA HIS A 31 7.15 9.05 0.94
C HIS A 31 6.64 10.23 1.77
N GLU A 32 5.44 10.74 1.46
CA GLU A 32 4.80 11.83 2.23
C GLU A 32 4.45 11.41 3.67
N LEU A 33 4.01 10.16 3.85
CA LEU A 33 3.77 9.56 5.16
C LEU A 33 5.08 9.20 5.91
N GLY A 34 6.25 9.33 5.29
CA GLY A 34 7.55 9.00 5.89
C GLY A 34 7.76 7.50 6.13
N ILE A 35 7.06 6.63 5.40
CA ILE A 35 7.11 5.18 5.57
C ILE A 35 7.60 4.47 4.30
N SER A 36 8.12 3.26 4.47
CA SER A 36 8.47 2.39 3.34
C SER A 36 7.22 1.95 2.58
N ARG A 37 7.34 1.77 1.25
CA ARG A 37 6.26 1.19 0.42
C ARG A 37 5.74 -0.13 0.96
N VAL A 38 6.63 -0.99 1.51
CA VAL A 38 6.26 -2.26 2.15
C VAL A 38 5.34 -2.05 3.35
N THR A 39 5.63 -1.06 4.20
CA THR A 39 4.77 -0.68 5.33
C THR A 39 3.42 -0.20 4.85
N LEU A 40 3.39 0.67 3.83
CA LEU A 40 2.14 1.14 3.22
C LEU A 40 1.31 -0.05 2.69
N TYR A 41 1.91 -0.99 1.96
CA TYR A 41 1.21 -2.19 1.49
C TYR A 41 0.64 -3.05 2.62
N ARG A 42 1.36 -3.18 3.74
CA ARG A 42 0.85 -3.90 4.92
C ARG A 42 -0.36 -3.18 5.51
N LEU A 43 -0.28 -1.86 5.70
CA LEU A 43 -1.39 -1.05 6.22
C LEU A 43 -2.62 -1.11 5.30
N LEU A 44 -2.43 -0.99 3.99
CA LEU A 44 -3.52 -1.12 3.02
C LEU A 44 -4.18 -2.50 3.08
N THR A 45 -3.40 -3.57 3.28
CA THR A 45 -3.93 -4.92 3.43
C THR A 45 -4.69 -5.08 4.74
N SER A 46 -4.14 -4.58 5.85
CA SER A 46 -4.78 -4.63 7.17
C SER A 46 -6.08 -3.82 7.25
N HIS A 47 -6.13 -2.65 6.61
CA HIS A 47 -7.31 -1.79 6.59
C HIS A 47 -8.30 -2.11 5.46
N GLY A 48 -7.99 -3.06 4.57
CA GLY A 48 -8.84 -3.41 3.43
C GLY A 48 -8.85 -2.36 2.30
N LEU A 49 -7.88 -1.45 2.27
CA LEU A 49 -7.75 -0.36 1.29
C LEU A 49 -7.01 -0.79 0.01
N ARG A 50 -6.89 -2.10 -0.27
CA ARG A 50 -6.26 -2.58 -1.51
C ARG A 50 -7.13 -2.19 -2.71
N SER A 51 -6.65 -1.25 -3.52
CA SER A 51 -7.19 -1.10 -4.87
C SER A 51 -6.70 -2.25 -5.75
N PRO A 52 -7.58 -2.91 -6.52
CA PRO A 52 -7.23 -4.06 -7.36
C PRO A 52 -6.26 -3.71 -8.50
N SER A 53 -6.03 -2.42 -8.77
CA SER A 53 -5.18 -1.93 -9.85
C SER A 53 -3.68 -1.87 -9.53
N LEU A 54 -3.27 -2.13 -8.29
CA LEU A 54 -1.88 -1.94 -7.83
C LEU A 54 -1.12 -3.24 -7.60
N THR A 55 -1.78 -4.39 -7.75
CA THR A 55 -1.05 -5.65 -7.92
C THR A 55 -0.58 -5.64 -9.37
N GLY A 56 0.58 -5.03 -9.59
CA GLY A 56 1.50 -5.49 -10.60
C GLY A 56 1.79 -6.96 -10.30
N GLU A 57 0.86 -7.81 -10.67
CA GLU A 57 1.16 -9.16 -11.10
C GLU A 57 2.06 -8.96 -12.32
N THR A 58 3.36 -8.72 -12.08
CA THR A 58 4.32 -9.32 -12.98
C THR A 58 4.07 -10.81 -12.78
N PRO A 59 3.51 -11.53 -13.78
CA PRO A 59 3.49 -12.97 -13.70
C PRO A 59 4.94 -13.35 -13.41
N ARG A 60 5.14 -14.02 -12.29
CA ARG A 60 6.40 -14.63 -11.92
C ARG A 60 6.77 -15.51 -13.11
N THR A 61 7.61 -15.01 -14.01
CA THR A 61 8.06 -15.78 -15.18
C THR A 61 8.58 -17.09 -14.62
N PRO A 62 7.93 -18.23 -14.88
CA PRO A 62 8.48 -19.50 -14.46
C PRO A 62 9.69 -19.73 -15.34
N CYS A 63 10.87 -19.65 -14.73
CA CYS A 63 12.10 -20.35 -15.08
C CYS A 63 12.31 -20.62 -16.58
N ALA A 64 12.99 -19.72 -17.29
CA ALA A 64 13.64 -20.09 -18.54
C ALA A 64 15.05 -20.62 -18.24
N ARG A 65 15.18 -21.95 -18.13
CA ARG A 65 16.43 -22.66 -18.39
C ARG A 65 16.26 -23.45 -19.69
N PRO A 66 16.91 -23.09 -20.80
CA PRO A 66 17.29 -24.08 -21.79
C PRO A 66 18.59 -24.72 -21.29
N ALA A 67 18.53 -26.03 -21.03
CA ALA A 67 19.73 -26.86 -20.89
C ALA A 67 20.42 -26.88 -22.26
N ALA A 68 21.69 -26.49 -22.29
CA ALA A 68 22.63 -26.80 -23.37
C ALA A 68 23.39 -28.06 -23.01
#